data_AF-A0A0K1EKW5-F1
#
_entry.id   AF-A0A0K1EKW5-F1
#
_cell.length_a   1.000
_cell.length_b   1.000
_cell.length_c   1.000
_cell.angle_alpha   90.00
_cell.angle_beta   90.00
_cell.angle_gamma   90.00
#
_symmetry.space_group_name_H-M   'P 1'
#
loop_
_entity.id
_entity.type
_entity.pdbx_description
1 polymer ?
#
loop_
_entity_poly.entity_id
_entity_poly.type
_entity_poly.pdbx_seq_one_letter_code
_entity_poly.pdbx_strand_id
1 'polypeptide(L)'
;MNPGAAWHGGGSAGPRRFEAAGKPGRAFWIGAMGLGAALLVGLGVLSMVLPKQVMNAVMPVFMIVFLGGYLVFFVFGLRGKKVLLDVHGDRVVLDEGRGGEFPFSGAALSLWHMASVGVDMGTVLHLSGGGRRLLIGGRDHRPGAGLTMSAPPVDSVDVFLPADAFDALLACVSSATVAPRAASGPWRCALLPSTISPRNLLATMAPWLGSVVLTGVVSMALAALGGLDSGLGRMIALPLLGVILVAGLVLTVTRSMRKGPALEIEVDPRELRLRDPGTGRVLAAAPPSAIATARGVYRVYSRGAVFDYATLALRIPGHEDVILYVQDTRFGWGDAVQRGSAPAYVVGPPDWITLVEMFGARPFLVVRGS
;
A
#
# COMPACT_ATOMS: atom_id res chain seq x y z
N MET A 1 4.01 -26.13 -2.68
CA MET A 1 3.47 -26.02 -1.31
C MET A 1 2.82 -24.66 -1.20
N ASN A 2 1.51 -24.61 -0.88
CA ASN A 2 0.79 -23.35 -0.72
C ASN A 2 1.27 -22.67 0.57
N PRO A 3 1.75 -21.40 0.51
CA PRO A 3 1.90 -20.59 1.70
C PRO A 3 0.54 -20.52 2.43
N GLY A 4 0.54 -20.66 3.76
CA GLY A 4 -0.65 -20.44 4.58
C GLY A 4 -1.45 -21.69 5.01
N ALA A 5 -1.20 -22.88 4.46
CA ALA A 5 -1.90 -24.08 4.95
C ALA A 5 -1.47 -24.42 6.39
N ALA A 6 -2.38 -24.37 7.34
CA ALA A 6 -2.16 -24.88 8.68
C ALA A 6 -1.79 -26.37 8.58
N TRP A 7 -0.62 -26.74 9.10
CA TRP A 7 -0.19 -28.13 9.12
C TRP A 7 -1.05 -28.88 10.15
N HIS A 8 -2.08 -29.59 9.67
CA HIS A 8 -2.92 -30.44 10.52
C HIS A 8 -2.18 -31.73 10.87
N GLY A 9 -1.27 -31.66 11.85
CA GLY A 9 -0.86 -32.83 12.61
C GLY A 9 -2.06 -33.30 13.43
N GLY A 10 -2.53 -34.52 13.19
CA GLY A 10 -3.71 -35.06 13.87
C GLY A 10 -3.59 -35.04 15.40
N GLY A 11 -4.58 -34.42 16.06
CA GLY A 11 -5.08 -34.81 17.38
C GLY A 11 -4.23 -34.60 18.63
N SER A 12 -3.02 -34.03 18.56
CA SER A 12 -2.21 -33.75 19.76
C SER A 12 -2.00 -32.26 19.96
N ALA A 13 -1.95 -31.82 21.23
CA ALA A 13 -1.65 -30.47 21.69
C ALA A 13 -0.19 -30.04 21.37
N GLY A 14 0.26 -30.31 20.16
CA GLY A 14 1.56 -29.94 19.65
C GLY A 14 1.63 -28.45 19.29
N PRO A 15 2.84 -27.90 19.21
CA PRO A 15 3.06 -26.52 18.80
C PRO A 15 2.47 -26.27 17.41
N ARG A 16 1.71 -25.18 17.28
CA ARG A 16 1.16 -24.75 15.99
C ARG A 16 2.20 -23.90 15.29
N ARG A 17 2.63 -24.33 14.11
CA ARG A 17 3.61 -23.62 13.28
C ARG A 17 2.90 -22.88 12.14
N PHE A 18 3.25 -21.62 11.96
CA PHE A 18 2.77 -20.77 10.87
C PHE A 18 3.94 -20.30 10.01
N GLU A 19 3.78 -20.35 8.68
CA GLU A 19 4.74 -19.78 7.75
C GLU A 19 4.31 -18.36 7.40
N ALA A 20 5.09 -17.38 7.86
CA ALA A 20 4.88 -15.97 7.61
C ALA A 20 5.87 -15.44 6.57
N ALA A 21 5.48 -14.36 5.89
CA ALA A 21 6.37 -13.63 5.01
C ALA A 21 6.93 -12.39 5.76
N GLY A 22 8.25 -12.31 5.87
CA GLY A 22 8.96 -11.20 6.49
C GLY A 22 9.16 -10.03 5.54
N LYS A 23 9.15 -8.82 6.10
CA LYS A 23 9.53 -7.60 5.37
C LYS A 23 11.02 -7.62 5.05
N PRO A 24 11.47 -7.09 3.88
CA PRO A 24 12.89 -6.79 3.69
C PRO A 24 13.41 -5.90 4.81
N GLY A 25 14.45 -6.35 5.51
CA GLY A 25 15.00 -5.65 6.67
C GLY A 25 15.47 -4.22 6.32
N ARG A 26 15.36 -3.26 7.26
CA ARG A 26 15.78 -1.86 7.03
C ARG A 26 17.21 -1.73 6.50
N ALA A 27 18.12 -2.59 6.96
CA ALA A 27 19.50 -2.65 6.50
C ALA A 27 19.62 -2.84 4.98
N PHE A 28 18.68 -3.58 4.37
CA PHE A 28 18.62 -3.77 2.93
C PHE A 28 18.40 -2.44 2.20
N TRP A 29 17.39 -1.66 2.62
CA TRP A 29 17.10 -0.35 2.00
C TRP A 29 18.21 0.66 2.22
N ILE A 30 18.80 0.69 3.41
CA ILE A 30 19.94 1.57 3.72
C ILE A 30 21.12 1.21 2.81
N GLY A 31 21.44 -0.08 2.66
CA GLY A 31 22.50 -0.55 1.76
C GLY A 31 22.21 -0.16 0.30
N ALA A 32 20.96 -0.29 -0.14
CA ALA A 32 20.53 0.09 -1.50
C ALA A 32 20.74 1.57 -1.78
N MET A 33 20.27 2.43 -0.87
CA MET A 33 20.38 3.88 -1.02
C MET A 33 21.84 4.33 -0.91
N GLY A 34 22.61 3.74 0.01
CA GLY A 34 24.03 4.01 0.15
C GLY A 34 24.82 3.66 -1.11
N LEU A 35 24.58 2.48 -1.69
CA LEU A 35 25.20 2.07 -2.95
C LEU A 35 24.78 2.99 -4.11
N GLY A 36 23.50 3.34 -4.21
CA GLY A 36 23.00 4.25 -5.24
C GLY A 36 23.63 5.64 -5.15
N ALA A 37 23.73 6.20 -3.95
CA ALA A 37 24.38 7.48 -3.71
C ALA A 37 25.88 7.42 -4.03
N ALA A 38 26.59 6.36 -3.61
CA ALA A 38 28.01 6.18 -3.90
C ALA A 38 28.28 6.10 -5.42
N LEU A 39 27.42 5.41 -6.17
CA LEU A 39 27.51 5.33 -7.63
C LEU A 39 27.29 6.69 -8.30
N LEU A 40 26.32 7.47 -7.83
CA LEU A 40 26.05 8.82 -8.35
C LEU A 40 27.20 9.80 -8.05
N VAL A 41 27.78 9.74 -6.84
CA VAL A 41 28.96 10.55 -6.48
C VAL A 41 30.16 10.14 -7.32
N GLY A 42 30.41 8.85 -7.47
CA GLY A 42 31.48 8.32 -8.32
C GLY A 42 31.34 8.79 -9.76
N LEU A 43 30.13 8.76 -10.33
CA LEU A 43 29.85 9.30 -11.66
C LEU A 43 30.09 10.81 -11.73
N GLY A 44 29.68 11.57 -10.72
CA GLY A 44 29.92 13.00 -10.63
C GLY A 44 31.42 13.35 -10.66
N VAL A 45 32.23 12.69 -9.83
CA VAL A 45 33.69 12.84 -9.81
C VAL A 45 34.28 12.47 -11.17
N LEU A 46 33.84 11.35 -11.75
CA LEU A 46 34.32 10.91 -13.05
C LEU A 46 33.98 11.93 -14.15
N SER A 47 32.82 12.58 -14.08
CA SER A 47 32.40 13.64 -15.02
C SER A 47 33.25 14.90 -14.95
N MET A 48 33.91 15.16 -13.82
CA MET A 48 34.84 16.28 -13.65
C MET A 48 36.23 15.98 -14.19
N VAL A 49 36.64 14.71 -14.16
CA VAL A 49 38.01 14.28 -14.52
C VAL A 49 38.11 13.84 -15.98
N LEU A 50 37.08 13.17 -16.51
CA LEU A 50 37.14 12.59 -17.85
C LEU A 50 36.75 13.58 -18.96
N PRO A 51 37.39 13.50 -20.14
CA PRO A 51 36.94 14.23 -21.32
C PRO A 51 35.50 13.87 -21.71
N LYS A 52 34.76 14.84 -22.26
CA LYS A 52 33.35 14.65 -22.69
C LYS A 52 33.14 13.45 -23.61
N GLN A 53 34.09 13.18 -24.50
CA GLN A 53 34.04 12.04 -25.44
C GLN A 53 34.02 10.70 -24.70
N VAL A 54 34.84 10.55 -23.66
CA VAL A 54 34.88 9.34 -22.83
C VAL A 54 33.61 9.25 -22.00
N MET A 55 33.13 10.38 -21.45
CA MET A 55 31.88 10.41 -20.68
C MET A 55 30.67 9.94 -21.50
N ASN A 56 30.60 10.30 -22.78
CA ASN A 56 29.54 9.86 -23.68
C ASN A 56 29.52 8.33 -23.87
N ALA A 57 30.67 7.65 -23.80
CA ALA A 57 30.77 6.19 -23.87
C ALA A 57 30.50 5.52 -22.50
N VAL A 58 30.95 6.14 -21.40
CA VAL A 58 30.78 5.62 -20.04
C VAL A 58 29.32 5.69 -19.58
N MET A 59 28.63 6.78 -19.92
CA MET A 59 27.28 7.04 -19.41
C MET A 59 26.24 5.95 -19.75
N PRO A 60 26.13 5.43 -21.00
CA PRO A 60 25.19 4.35 -21.29
C PRO A 60 25.53 3.06 -20.54
N VAL A 61 26.82 2.73 -20.38
CA VAL A 61 27.26 1.54 -19.63
C VAL A 61 26.90 1.70 -18.15
N PHE A 62 27.17 2.86 -17.56
CA PHE A 62 26.77 3.17 -16.19
C PHE A 62 25.26 3.06 -16.01
N MET A 63 24.46 3.61 -16.94
CA MET A 63 23.00 3.49 -16.88
C MET A 63 22.53 2.04 -16.94
N ILE A 64 23.12 1.20 -17.81
CA ILE A 64 22.76 -0.23 -17.89
C ILE A 64 23.10 -0.95 -16.58
N VAL A 65 24.30 -0.74 -16.04
CA VAL A 65 24.75 -1.38 -14.78
C VAL A 65 23.93 -0.88 -13.59
N PHE A 66 23.67 0.42 -13.50
CA PHE A 66 22.90 1.03 -12.44
C PHE A 66 21.44 0.55 -12.47
N LEU A 67 20.79 0.63 -13.64
CA LEU A 67 19.38 0.25 -13.78
C LEU A 67 19.18 -1.27 -13.68
N GLY A 68 20.07 -2.06 -14.30
CA GLY A 68 20.06 -3.52 -14.22
C GLY A 68 20.40 -4.03 -12.83
N GLY A 69 21.43 -3.47 -12.20
CA GLY A 69 21.79 -3.76 -10.81
C GLY A 69 20.68 -3.40 -9.84
N TYR A 70 20.07 -2.21 -10.00
CA TYR A 70 18.91 -1.80 -9.21
C TYR A 70 17.71 -2.74 -9.39
N LEU A 71 17.40 -3.16 -10.62
CA LEU A 71 16.29 -4.08 -10.89
C LEU A 71 16.53 -5.46 -10.27
N VAL A 72 17.71 -6.06 -10.48
CA VAL A 72 18.08 -7.34 -9.86
C VAL A 72 17.99 -7.24 -8.35
N PHE A 73 18.59 -6.19 -7.78
CA PHE A 73 18.56 -5.92 -6.36
C PHE A 73 17.12 -5.77 -5.83
N PHE A 74 16.26 -5.05 -6.54
CA PHE A 74 14.85 -4.88 -6.20
C PHE A 74 14.08 -6.21 -6.25
N VAL A 75 14.28 -7.03 -7.29
CA VAL A 75 13.62 -8.35 -7.43
C VAL A 75 14.02 -9.29 -6.28
N PHE A 76 15.30 -9.34 -5.91
CA PHE A 76 15.75 -10.16 -4.78
C PHE A 76 15.37 -9.59 -3.43
N GLY A 77 15.35 -8.26 -3.29
CA GLY A 77 14.90 -7.57 -2.09
C GLY A 77 13.43 -7.73 -1.78
N LEU A 78 12.60 -7.77 -2.82
CA LEU A 78 11.16 -7.95 -2.68
C LEU A 78 10.74 -9.41 -2.45
N ARG A 79 11.63 -10.38 -2.69
CA ARG A 79 11.38 -11.76 -2.26
C ARG A 79 11.41 -11.81 -0.74
N GLY A 80 10.23 -11.69 -0.14
CA GLY A 80 10.05 -11.80 1.31
C GLY A 80 10.71 -13.06 1.84
N LYS A 81 11.44 -12.92 2.95
CA LYS A 81 12.00 -14.08 3.64
C LYS A 81 10.85 -14.87 4.26
N LYS A 82 10.88 -16.19 4.13
CA LYS A 82 9.97 -17.07 4.86
C LYS A 82 10.42 -17.09 6.31
N VAL A 83 9.50 -16.83 7.22
CA VAL A 83 9.75 -16.78 8.66
C VAL A 83 8.78 -17.74 9.33
N LEU A 84 9.28 -18.62 10.20
CA LEU A 84 8.44 -19.55 10.93
C LEU A 84 8.05 -18.94 12.28
N LEU A 85 6.75 -18.98 12.57
CA LEU A 85 6.17 -18.59 13.84
C LEU A 85 5.69 -19.85 14.55
N ASP A 86 6.32 -20.20 15.66
CA ASP A 86 5.93 -21.35 16.47
C ASP A 86 5.14 -20.86 17.69
N VAL A 87 3.88 -21.29 17.81
CA VAL A 87 3.03 -20.94 18.96
C VAL A 87 3.15 -22.03 20.02
N HIS A 88 3.63 -21.63 21.19
CA HIS A 88 3.84 -22.50 22.35
C HIS A 88 3.04 -21.98 23.54
N GLY A 89 1.87 -22.56 23.79
CA GLY A 89 1.00 -22.13 24.88
C GLY A 89 0.55 -20.68 24.71
N ASP A 90 1.03 -19.79 25.56
CA ASP A 90 0.68 -18.37 25.64
C ASP A 90 1.71 -17.43 25.02
N ARG A 91 2.62 -17.94 24.18
CA ARG A 91 3.67 -17.15 23.52
C ARG A 91 3.92 -17.59 22.08
N VAL A 92 4.42 -16.65 21.27
CA VAL A 92 4.95 -16.90 19.93
C VAL A 92 6.47 -16.89 19.98
N VAL A 93 7.08 -17.92 19.43
CA VAL A 93 8.52 -18.01 19.22
C VAL A 93 8.81 -17.74 17.76
N LEU A 94 9.65 -16.75 17.50
CA LEU A 94 10.09 -16.38 16.15
C LEU A 94 11.38 -17.13 15.82
N ASP A 95 11.35 -18.07 14.86
CA ASP A 95 12.53 -18.81 14.40
C ASP A 95 13.26 -18.03 13.30
N GLU A 96 13.79 -16.87 13.65
CA GLU A 96 14.87 -16.23 12.91
C GLU A 96 16.11 -16.28 13.80
N GLY A 97 17.32 -16.44 13.25
CA GLY A 97 18.58 -16.60 14.02
C GLY A 97 18.92 -15.53 15.09
N ARG A 98 18.03 -14.56 15.35
CA ARG A 98 17.98 -13.68 16.53
C ARG A 98 16.72 -13.92 17.37
N GLY A 99 16.36 -15.20 17.55
CA GLY A 99 15.08 -15.67 18.06
C GLY A 99 14.57 -14.88 19.26
N GLY A 100 13.25 -14.73 19.32
CA GLY A 100 12.58 -14.00 20.39
C GLY A 100 11.30 -14.70 20.79
N GLU A 101 11.04 -14.73 22.09
CA GLU A 101 9.77 -15.17 22.64
C GLU A 101 8.91 -13.94 22.93
N PHE A 102 7.67 -13.99 22.44
CA PHE A 102 6.72 -12.89 22.54
C PHE A 102 5.44 -13.42 23.20
N PRO A 103 5.24 -13.15 24.51
CA PRO A 103 4.03 -13.57 25.20
C PRO A 103 2.79 -12.85 24.63
N PHE A 104 1.64 -13.51 24.74
CA PHE A 104 0.32 -12.93 24.44
C PHE A 104 -0.17 -12.01 25.55
N SER A 105 0.47 -12.00 26.72
CA SER A 105 0.16 -11.05 27.78
C SER A 105 0.45 -9.62 27.32
N GLY A 106 -0.57 -8.76 27.35
CA GLY A 106 -0.49 -7.40 26.82
C GLY A 106 -0.56 -7.32 25.29
N ALA A 107 -0.98 -8.39 24.61
CA ALA A 107 -1.25 -8.34 23.18
C ALA A 107 -2.29 -7.25 22.85
N ALA A 108 -2.05 -6.52 21.78
CA ALA A 108 -2.94 -5.47 21.31
C ALA A 108 -3.22 -5.61 19.82
N LEU A 109 -4.39 -5.16 19.38
CA LEU A 109 -4.77 -5.15 17.97
C LEU A 109 -4.84 -3.72 17.44
N SER A 110 -4.46 -3.54 16.18
CA SER A 110 -4.58 -2.29 15.44
C SER A 110 -4.86 -2.54 13.96
N LEU A 111 -5.16 -1.48 13.21
CA LEU A 111 -5.28 -1.56 11.75
C LEU A 111 -3.90 -1.53 11.08
N TRP A 112 -3.74 -2.36 10.05
CA TRP A 112 -2.59 -2.29 9.15
C TRP A 112 -2.91 -1.34 8.01
N HIS A 113 -2.29 -0.16 8.01
CA HIS A 113 -2.50 0.84 6.98
C HIS A 113 -1.43 0.76 5.89
N MET A 114 -1.80 0.99 4.63
CA MET A 114 -0.84 1.13 3.53
C MET A 114 -0.65 2.62 3.23
N ALA A 115 0.34 3.26 3.86
CA ALA A 115 0.60 4.69 3.74
C ALA A 115 0.69 5.24 2.30
N SER A 116 1.15 4.43 1.34
CA SER A 116 1.27 4.87 -0.07
C SER A 116 -0.06 5.05 -0.80
N VAL A 117 -1.09 4.32 -0.37
CA VAL A 117 -2.42 4.32 -1.01
C VAL A 117 -3.46 4.93 -0.08
N GLY A 118 -3.27 4.81 1.23
CA GLY A 118 -4.18 5.24 2.29
C GLY A 118 -5.25 4.20 2.64
N VAL A 119 -5.15 2.97 2.14
CA VAL A 119 -6.13 1.91 2.41
C VAL A 119 -5.63 0.96 3.48
N ASP A 120 -6.56 0.26 4.15
CA ASP A 120 -6.21 -0.77 5.12
C ASP A 120 -5.86 -2.08 4.41
N MET A 121 -4.77 -2.71 4.82
CA MET A 121 -4.30 -4.01 4.35
C MET A 121 -4.80 -5.17 5.20
N GLY A 122 -5.23 -4.87 6.43
CA GLY A 122 -5.79 -5.85 7.36
C GLY A 122 -5.62 -5.43 8.82
N THR A 123 -5.36 -6.41 9.69
CA THR A 123 -5.18 -6.20 11.14
C THR A 123 -3.75 -6.50 11.54
N VAL A 124 -3.25 -5.86 12.60
CA VAL A 124 -1.94 -6.15 13.19
C VAL A 124 -2.10 -6.58 14.64
N LEU A 125 -1.47 -7.70 14.97
CA LEU A 125 -1.24 -8.16 16.33
C LEU A 125 0.10 -7.61 16.81
N HIS A 126 0.06 -6.83 17.89
CA HIS A 126 1.21 -6.28 18.59
C HIS A 126 1.56 -7.21 19.75
N LEU A 127 2.80 -7.68 19.77
CA LEU A 127 3.35 -8.45 20.88
C LEU A 127 4.61 -7.77 21.40
N SER A 128 4.88 -7.90 22.70
CA SER A 128 6.07 -7.34 23.35
C SER A 128 6.78 -8.41 24.18
N GLY A 129 8.10 -8.55 24.00
CA GLY A 129 8.93 -9.52 24.73
C GLY A 129 10.40 -9.13 24.67
N GLY A 130 11.13 -9.29 25.79
CA GLY A 130 12.58 -9.04 25.84
C GLY A 130 12.99 -7.62 25.41
N GLY A 131 12.19 -6.60 25.71
CA GLY A 131 12.43 -5.21 25.30
C GLY A 131 12.21 -4.92 23.81
N ARG A 132 11.74 -5.91 23.04
CA ARG A 132 11.43 -5.79 21.61
C ARG A 132 9.92 -5.88 21.39
N ARG A 133 9.48 -5.33 20.26
CA ARG A 133 8.10 -5.48 19.76
C ARG A 133 8.13 -6.36 18.52
N LEU A 134 7.09 -7.17 18.37
CA LEU A 134 6.82 -7.96 17.17
C LEU A 134 5.44 -7.57 16.63
N LEU A 135 5.40 -7.13 15.38
CA LEU A 135 4.18 -6.77 14.66
C LEU A 135 3.85 -7.84 13.63
N ILE A 136 2.78 -8.60 13.88
CA ILE A 136 2.29 -9.65 12.98
C ILE A 136 1.05 -9.13 12.25
N GLY A 137 1.13 -8.94 10.94
CA GLY A 137 0.01 -8.50 10.12
C GLY A 137 -0.84 -9.68 9.61
N GLY A 138 -2.15 -9.66 9.85
CA GLY A 138 -3.11 -10.47 9.12
C GLY A 138 -3.50 -9.76 7.84
N ARG A 139 -2.87 -10.15 6.72
CA ARG A 139 -3.19 -9.58 5.40
C ARG A 139 -4.58 -10.04 5.00
N ASP A 140 -5.38 -9.13 4.45
CA ASP A 140 -6.76 -9.37 4.02
C ASP A 140 -7.73 -9.65 5.20
N HIS A 141 -7.24 -9.73 6.44
CA HIS A 141 -8.06 -9.94 7.63
C HIS A 141 -8.73 -8.64 8.06
N ARG A 142 -10.06 -8.68 8.24
CA ARG A 142 -10.83 -7.59 8.83
C ARG A 142 -11.07 -7.87 10.31
N PRO A 143 -10.90 -6.89 11.22
CA PRO A 143 -11.34 -7.07 12.60
C PRO A 143 -12.85 -7.36 12.64
N GLY A 144 -13.22 -8.51 13.19
CA GLY A 144 -14.62 -8.79 13.51
C GLY A 144 -15.15 -7.83 14.57
N ALA A 145 -16.47 -7.69 14.64
CA ALA A 145 -17.18 -6.87 15.63
C ALA A 145 -16.72 -7.12 17.09
N GLY A 146 -16.31 -8.34 17.43
CA GLY A 146 -15.87 -8.69 18.78
C GLY A 146 -14.43 -8.28 19.11
N LEU A 147 -13.61 -7.89 18.13
CA LEU A 147 -12.21 -7.55 18.33
C LEU A 147 -12.06 -6.06 18.65
N THR A 148 -11.50 -5.75 19.83
CA THR A 148 -11.22 -4.37 20.22
C THR A 148 -9.85 -3.95 19.71
N MET A 149 -9.80 -2.87 18.92
CA MET A 149 -8.55 -2.23 18.52
C MET A 149 -8.06 -1.32 19.64
N SER A 150 -7.04 -1.75 20.38
CA SER A 150 -6.47 -1.02 21.51
C SER A 150 -5.17 -0.28 21.16
N ALA A 151 -4.54 -0.60 20.03
CA ALA A 151 -3.32 0.03 19.55
C ALA A 151 -3.59 0.96 18.35
N PRO A 152 -2.78 2.02 18.16
CA PRO A 152 -2.91 2.91 17.01
C PRO A 152 -2.58 2.17 15.70
N PRO A 153 -3.17 2.57 14.56
CA PRO A 153 -2.84 2.02 13.25
C PRO A 153 -1.34 2.07 12.95
N VAL A 154 -0.83 1.09 12.20
CA VAL A 154 0.58 1.02 11.80
C VAL A 154 0.74 0.86 10.30
N ASP A 155 1.77 1.51 9.74
CA ASP A 155 2.05 1.48 8.30
C ASP A 155 2.90 0.28 7.87
N SER A 156 3.46 -0.44 8.83
CA SER A 156 4.32 -1.58 8.55
C SER A 156 4.30 -2.63 9.65
N VAL A 157 4.43 -3.88 9.22
CA VAL A 157 4.57 -5.06 10.07
C VAL A 157 5.92 -5.71 9.86
N ASP A 158 6.37 -6.51 10.82
CA ASP A 158 7.62 -7.26 10.74
C ASP A 158 7.44 -8.51 9.86
N VAL A 159 6.32 -9.21 10.10
CA VAL A 159 5.88 -10.39 9.37
C VAL A 159 4.39 -10.29 9.07
N PHE A 160 3.93 -10.97 8.02
CA PHE A 160 2.50 -11.09 7.76
C PHE A 160 2.09 -12.53 7.43
N LEU A 161 0.84 -12.83 7.76
CA LEU A 161 0.12 -14.08 7.51
C LEU A 161 -1.07 -13.82 6.59
N PRO A 162 -1.52 -14.81 5.79
CA PRO A 162 -2.83 -14.75 5.16
C PRO A 162 -3.95 -14.74 6.23
N ALA A 163 -5.15 -14.30 5.83
CA ALA A 163 -6.25 -14.05 6.77
C ALA A 163 -6.63 -15.27 7.62
N ASP A 164 -6.72 -16.45 7.02
CA ASP A 164 -7.07 -17.72 7.67
C ASP A 164 -6.02 -18.19 8.69
N ALA A 165 -4.73 -18.09 8.32
CA ALA A 165 -3.63 -18.37 9.24
C ALA A 165 -3.59 -17.35 10.39
N PHE A 166 -3.94 -16.09 10.11
CA PHE A 166 -4.04 -15.06 11.13
C PHE A 166 -5.23 -15.29 12.07
N ASP A 167 -6.40 -15.70 11.57
CA ASP A 167 -7.54 -16.10 12.38
C ASP A 167 -7.18 -17.26 13.32
N ALA A 168 -6.47 -18.26 12.80
CA ALA A 168 -5.98 -19.38 13.59
C ALA A 168 -4.96 -18.96 14.67
N LEU A 169 -4.14 -17.94 14.39
CA LEU A 169 -3.25 -17.32 15.37
C LEU A 169 -4.04 -16.54 16.42
N LEU A 170 -5.02 -15.72 16.01
CA LEU A 170 -5.86 -14.94 16.93
C LEU A 170 -6.67 -15.86 17.85
N ALA A 171 -7.15 -17.01 17.37
CA ALA A 171 -7.81 -18.00 18.20
C ALA A 171 -6.93 -18.50 19.36
N CYS A 172 -5.61 -18.55 19.18
CA CYS A 172 -4.65 -18.87 20.25
C CYS A 172 -4.50 -17.72 21.27
N VAL A 173 -4.62 -16.46 20.82
CA VAL A 173 -4.52 -15.26 21.68
C VAL A 173 -5.81 -15.06 22.49
N SER A 174 -6.97 -15.19 21.85
CA SER A 174 -8.28 -14.87 22.43
C SER A 174 -8.69 -15.79 23.57
N SER A 175 -8.17 -17.02 23.62
CA SER A 175 -8.35 -17.91 24.79
C SER A 175 -7.84 -17.31 26.10
N ALA A 176 -7.00 -16.26 26.03
CA ALA A 176 -6.42 -15.60 27.20
C ALA A 176 -7.09 -14.27 27.60
N THR A 177 -7.86 -13.58 26.75
CA THR A 177 -8.10 -12.13 26.98
C THR A 177 -9.42 -11.46 26.54
N VAL A 178 -10.43 -12.13 25.93
CA VAL A 178 -11.58 -11.36 25.40
C VAL A 178 -12.93 -11.74 26.01
N ALA A 179 -13.53 -10.79 26.73
CA ALA A 179 -14.95 -10.77 27.03
C ALA A 179 -15.74 -10.39 25.75
N PRO A 180 -16.78 -11.14 25.37
CA PRO A 180 -17.55 -10.87 24.16
C PRO A 180 -18.28 -9.54 24.28
N ARG A 181 -17.89 -8.55 23.46
CA ARG A 181 -18.64 -7.30 23.29
C ARG A 181 -19.33 -7.36 21.93
N ALA A 182 -20.66 -7.27 21.93
CA ALA A 182 -21.44 -7.17 20.71
C ALA A 182 -21.20 -5.79 20.07
N ALA A 183 -20.36 -5.69 19.04
CA ALA A 183 -20.36 -4.51 18.19
C ALA A 183 -21.39 -4.70 17.07
N SER A 184 -22.59 -4.18 17.28
CA SER A 184 -23.68 -4.13 16.29
C SER A 184 -23.68 -2.78 15.55
N GLY A 185 -22.51 -2.26 15.19
CA GLY A 185 -22.40 -1.02 14.44
C GLY A 185 -22.53 -1.26 12.94
N PRO A 186 -23.04 -0.29 12.16
CA PRO A 186 -22.99 -0.34 10.71
C PRO A 186 -21.53 -0.42 10.23
N TRP A 187 -21.31 -1.19 9.18
CA TRP A 187 -20.01 -1.35 8.57
C TRP A 187 -19.64 -0.08 7.80
N ARG A 188 -18.38 0.38 7.92
CA ARG A 188 -17.91 1.57 7.20
C ARG A 188 -16.63 1.26 6.42
N CYS A 189 -16.55 1.82 5.23
CA CYS A 189 -15.40 1.73 4.33
C CYS A 189 -15.10 3.08 3.71
N ALA A 190 -13.86 3.53 3.90
CA ALA A 190 -13.32 4.72 3.26
C ALA A 190 -12.99 4.43 1.79
N LEU A 191 -13.55 5.23 0.89
CA LEU A 191 -13.24 5.20 -0.54
C LEU A 191 -12.23 6.28 -0.88
N LEU A 192 -11.03 5.86 -1.26
CA LEU A 192 -9.97 6.79 -1.62
C LEU A 192 -9.95 7.06 -3.12
N PRO A 193 -9.55 8.26 -3.57
CA PRO A 193 -9.38 8.52 -4.99
C PRO A 193 -8.41 7.53 -5.63
N SER A 194 -8.83 6.95 -6.76
CA SER A 194 -8.02 6.04 -7.55
C SER A 194 -6.67 6.65 -7.92
N THR A 195 -5.57 5.93 -7.65
CA THR A 195 -4.21 6.36 -8.00
C THR A 195 -3.86 6.07 -9.45
N ILE A 196 -4.62 5.18 -10.09
CA ILE A 196 -4.43 4.75 -11.49
C ILE A 196 -5.28 5.55 -12.49
N SER A 197 -6.19 6.40 -12.00
CA SER A 197 -6.96 7.30 -12.85
C SER A 197 -6.05 8.43 -13.39
N PRO A 198 -5.98 8.63 -14.71
CA PRO A 198 -5.14 9.67 -15.31
C PRO A 198 -5.54 11.08 -14.85
N ARG A 199 -6.84 11.31 -14.57
CA ARG A 199 -7.32 12.58 -14.01
C ARG A 199 -6.74 12.83 -12.62
N ASN A 200 -6.75 11.82 -11.75
CA ASN A 200 -6.22 11.93 -10.40
C ASN A 200 -4.68 12.02 -10.41
N LEU A 201 -4.02 11.32 -11.33
CA LEU A 201 -2.57 11.44 -11.53
C LEU A 201 -2.21 12.87 -11.96
N LEU A 202 -2.91 13.44 -12.94
CA LEU A 202 -2.68 14.80 -13.40
C LEU A 202 -2.94 15.83 -12.29
N ALA A 203 -4.03 15.66 -11.54
CA ALA A 203 -4.35 16.52 -10.38
C ALA A 203 -3.28 16.42 -9.28
N THR A 204 -2.72 15.23 -9.07
CA THR A 204 -1.61 15.03 -8.12
C THR A 204 -0.33 15.71 -8.62
N MET A 205 -0.07 15.68 -9.93
CA MET A 205 1.12 16.28 -10.57
C MET A 205 0.98 17.78 -10.86
N ALA A 206 -0.21 18.37 -10.75
CA ALA A 206 -0.45 19.76 -11.09
C ALA A 206 0.48 20.75 -10.35
N PRO A 207 0.78 20.61 -9.03
CA PRO A 207 1.72 21.51 -8.36
C PRO A 207 3.16 21.37 -8.92
N TRP A 208 3.61 20.16 -9.23
CA TRP A 208 4.91 19.91 -9.84
C TRP A 208 5.00 20.53 -11.24
N LEU A 209 4.00 20.29 -12.10
CA LEU A 209 3.93 20.90 -13.43
C LEU A 209 3.91 22.43 -13.34
N GLY A 210 3.17 22.99 -12.37
CA GLY A 210 3.18 24.42 -12.08
C GLY A 210 4.57 24.93 -11.72
N SER A 211 5.32 24.20 -10.89
CA SER A 211 6.70 24.58 -10.56
C SER A 211 7.65 24.51 -11.75
N VAL A 212 7.51 23.50 -12.63
CA VAL A 212 8.32 23.40 -13.86
C VAL A 212 8.05 24.57 -14.80
N VAL A 213 6.76 24.92 -15.01
CA VAL A 213 6.38 26.08 -15.82
C VAL A 213 6.92 27.37 -15.21
N LEU A 214 6.79 27.55 -13.90
CA LEU A 214 7.30 28.71 -13.18
C LEU A 214 8.82 28.82 -13.29
N THR A 215 9.56 27.73 -13.10
CA THR A 215 11.01 27.65 -13.31
C THR A 215 11.38 28.06 -14.74
N GLY A 216 10.64 27.60 -15.75
CA GLY A 216 10.84 28.00 -17.15
C GLY A 216 10.67 29.51 -17.36
N VAL A 217 9.57 30.08 -16.85
CA VAL A 217 9.28 31.53 -16.95
C VAL A 217 10.36 32.35 -16.26
N VAL A 218 10.74 31.99 -15.03
CA VAL A 218 11.80 32.68 -14.28
C VAL A 218 13.14 32.57 -14.99
N SER A 219 13.47 31.40 -15.53
CA SER A 219 14.71 31.20 -16.29
C SER A 219 14.75 32.04 -17.56
N MET A 220 13.64 32.13 -18.30
CA MET A 220 13.54 32.98 -19.49
C MET A 220 13.69 34.46 -19.14
N ALA A 221 13.06 34.91 -18.06
CA ALA A 221 13.18 36.30 -17.59
C ALA A 221 14.63 36.63 -17.18
N LEU A 222 15.29 35.73 -16.45
CA LEU A 222 16.70 35.90 -16.06
C LEU A 222 17.64 35.90 -17.28
N ALA A 223 17.35 35.10 -18.30
CA ALA A 223 18.09 35.10 -19.56
C ALA A 223 17.93 36.43 -20.31
N ALA A 224 16.70 36.93 -20.44
CA ALA A 224 16.41 38.19 -21.11
C ALA A 224 17.10 39.41 -20.45
N LEU A 225 17.35 39.34 -19.15
CA LEU A 225 18.08 40.36 -18.38
C LEU A 225 19.61 40.18 -18.41
N GLY A 226 20.14 39.20 -19.16
CA GLY A 226 21.58 38.87 -19.19
C GLY A 226 22.10 38.25 -17.89
N GLY A 227 21.22 37.87 -16.96
CA GLY A 227 21.59 37.30 -15.67
C GLY A 227 22.32 35.96 -15.82
N LEU A 228 21.96 35.16 -16.81
CA LEU A 228 22.58 33.85 -17.03
C LEU A 228 23.96 33.91 -17.71
N ASP A 229 24.30 35.02 -18.35
CA ASP A 229 25.59 35.18 -19.03
C ASP A 229 26.71 35.53 -18.05
N SER A 230 26.36 36.19 -16.94
CA SER A 230 27.30 36.55 -15.88
C SER A 230 27.56 35.39 -14.90
N GLY A 231 28.78 35.31 -14.36
CA GLY A 231 29.10 34.34 -13.29
C GLY A 231 28.28 34.56 -12.02
N LEU A 232 28.08 35.82 -11.64
CA LEU A 232 27.28 36.20 -10.46
C LEU A 232 25.80 35.89 -10.65
N GLY A 233 25.24 36.16 -11.82
CA GLY A 233 23.84 35.86 -12.07
C GLY A 233 23.57 34.36 -12.18
N ARG A 234 24.52 33.53 -12.67
CA ARG A 234 24.42 32.06 -12.55
C ARG A 234 24.45 31.57 -11.11
N MET A 235 25.31 32.16 -10.26
CA MET A 235 25.38 31.84 -8.83
C MET A 235 24.06 32.12 -8.09
N ILE A 236 23.28 33.10 -8.54
CA ILE A 236 21.97 33.43 -7.94
C ILE A 236 20.83 32.66 -8.61
N ALA A 237 20.85 32.53 -9.93
CA ALA A 237 19.78 31.91 -10.70
C ALA A 237 19.61 30.43 -10.38
N LEU A 238 20.71 29.67 -10.34
CA LEU A 238 20.66 28.23 -10.12
C LEU A 238 20.03 27.83 -8.76
N PRO A 239 20.43 28.39 -7.61
CA PRO A 239 19.80 28.06 -6.34
C PRO A 239 18.34 28.52 -6.28
N LEU A 240 17.99 29.67 -6.87
CA LEU A 240 16.60 30.13 -6.92
C LEU A 240 15.71 29.15 -7.70
N LEU A 241 16.13 28.75 -8.90
CA LEU A 241 15.42 27.75 -9.70
C LEU A 241 15.33 26.40 -8.97
N GLY A 242 16.40 26.01 -8.27
CA GLY A 242 16.43 24.84 -7.39
C GLY A 242 15.39 24.90 -6.27
N VAL A 243 15.29 26.04 -5.57
CA VAL A 243 14.30 26.25 -4.51
C VAL A 243 12.87 26.14 -5.06
N ILE A 244 12.59 26.73 -6.22
CA ILE A 244 11.27 26.64 -6.86
C ILE A 244 10.89 25.17 -7.15
N LEU A 245 11.82 24.41 -7.72
CA LEU A 245 11.60 22.98 -8.02
C LEU A 245 11.42 22.17 -6.74
N VAL A 246 12.27 22.38 -5.73
CA VAL A 246 12.16 21.69 -4.43
C VAL A 246 10.83 22.02 -3.76
N ALA A 247 10.40 23.29 -3.74
CA ALA A 247 9.13 23.70 -3.17
C ALA A 247 7.94 23.06 -3.91
N GLY A 248 7.97 23.02 -5.24
CA GLY A 248 6.97 22.34 -6.06
C GLY A 248 6.90 20.84 -5.80
N LEU A 249 8.06 20.19 -5.66
CA LEU A 249 8.15 18.77 -5.31
C LEU A 249 7.62 18.51 -3.89
N VAL A 250 8.03 19.29 -2.90
CA VAL A 250 7.56 19.16 -1.51
C VAL A 250 6.05 19.33 -1.43
N LEU A 251 5.48 20.32 -2.13
CA LEU A 251 4.03 20.54 -2.19
C LEU A 251 3.32 19.35 -2.86
N THR A 252 3.90 18.79 -3.91
CA THR A 252 3.37 17.60 -4.60
C THR A 252 3.39 16.37 -3.69
N VAL A 253 4.50 16.12 -3.00
CA VAL A 253 4.66 15.01 -2.05
C VAL A 253 3.69 15.16 -0.88
N THR A 254 3.66 16.32 -0.24
CA THR A 254 2.75 16.58 0.91
C THR A 254 1.29 16.47 0.51
N ARG A 255 0.89 16.97 -0.66
CA ARG A 255 -0.48 16.81 -1.17
C ARG A 255 -0.79 15.36 -1.52
N SER A 256 0.18 14.61 -2.06
CA SER A 256 0.02 13.19 -2.32
C SER A 256 -0.11 12.35 -1.04
N MET A 257 0.52 12.78 0.06
CA MET A 257 0.45 12.11 1.37
C MET A 257 -0.85 12.43 2.13
N ARG A 258 -1.53 13.54 1.84
CA ARG A 258 -2.78 13.96 2.51
C ARG A 258 -4.03 13.54 1.74
N LYS A 259 -4.10 12.29 1.27
CA LYS A 259 -5.33 11.79 0.64
C LYS A 259 -6.28 11.32 1.74
N GLY A 260 -7.18 12.21 2.13
CA GLY A 260 -8.38 11.82 2.88
C GLY A 260 -9.32 11.00 1.99
N PRO A 261 -10.24 10.22 2.59
CA PRO A 261 -11.32 9.58 1.85
C PRO A 261 -12.11 10.63 1.06
N ALA A 262 -12.45 10.32 -0.19
CA ALA A 262 -13.31 11.17 -1.00
C ALA A 262 -14.79 10.84 -0.80
N LEU A 263 -15.08 9.57 -0.50
CA LEU A 263 -16.39 9.07 -0.17
C LEU A 263 -16.27 8.04 0.96
N GLU A 264 -17.35 7.81 1.67
CA GLU A 264 -17.46 6.73 2.65
C GLU A 264 -18.70 5.89 2.30
N ILE A 265 -18.56 4.57 2.25
CA ILE A 265 -19.69 3.65 2.20
C ILE A 265 -19.98 3.22 3.64
N GLU A 266 -21.19 3.48 4.09
CA GLU A 266 -21.74 2.93 5.33
C GLU A 266 -22.81 1.90 4.96
N VAL A 267 -22.70 0.68 5.49
CA VAL A 267 -23.65 -0.40 5.22
C VAL A 267 -24.25 -0.90 6.51
N ASP A 268 -25.58 -0.81 6.54
CA ASP A 268 -26.46 -1.46 7.47
C ASP A 268 -27.12 -2.66 6.75
N PRO A 269 -27.51 -3.74 7.46
CA PRO A 269 -28.36 -4.79 6.91
C PRO A 269 -29.53 -4.34 6.03
N ARG A 270 -30.09 -3.15 6.25
CA ARG A 270 -31.25 -2.62 5.51
C ARG A 270 -30.90 -1.64 4.39
N GLU A 271 -29.77 -0.96 4.49
CA GLU A 271 -29.49 0.21 3.65
C GLU A 271 -27.99 0.41 3.50
N LEU A 272 -27.57 0.68 2.26
CA LEU A 272 -26.26 1.22 1.97
C LEU A 272 -26.38 2.73 1.80
N ARG A 273 -25.51 3.47 2.47
CA ARG A 273 -25.40 4.91 2.43
C ARG A 273 -24.04 5.31 1.88
N LEU A 274 -24.05 6.19 0.89
CA LEU A 274 -22.87 6.89 0.42
C LEU A 274 -22.79 8.22 1.15
N ARG A 275 -21.66 8.50 1.80
CA ARG A 275 -21.47 9.68 2.64
C ARG A 275 -20.27 10.49 2.17
N ASP A 276 -20.39 11.80 2.37
CA ASP A 276 -19.25 12.71 2.31
C ASP A 276 -18.50 12.64 3.66
N PRO A 277 -17.22 12.23 3.68
CA PRO A 277 -16.49 12.00 4.93
C PRO A 277 -16.12 13.28 5.68
N GLY A 278 -16.10 14.45 5.00
CA GLY A 278 -15.79 15.73 5.63
C GLY A 278 -17.00 16.34 6.34
N THR A 279 -18.19 16.15 5.78
CA THR A 279 -19.44 16.75 6.28
C THR A 279 -20.38 15.75 6.95
N GLY A 280 -20.18 14.45 6.75
CA GLY A 280 -21.08 13.39 7.19
C GLY A 280 -22.41 13.33 6.43
N ARG A 281 -22.58 14.18 5.40
CA ARG A 281 -23.82 14.26 4.61
C ARG A 281 -24.01 12.99 3.79
N VAL A 282 -25.22 12.42 3.83
CA VAL A 282 -25.61 11.30 2.96
C VAL A 282 -25.83 11.85 1.55
N LEU A 283 -25.05 11.38 0.59
CA LEU A 283 -25.12 11.76 -0.82
C LEU A 283 -26.11 10.88 -1.58
N ALA A 284 -26.18 9.60 -1.22
CA ALA A 284 -27.11 8.64 -1.79
C ALA A 284 -27.39 7.54 -0.77
N ALA A 285 -28.57 6.94 -0.83
CA ALA A 285 -28.90 5.78 -0.01
C ALA A 285 -29.88 4.88 -0.75
N ALA A 286 -29.68 3.56 -0.63
CA ALA A 286 -30.57 2.57 -1.21
C ALA A 286 -30.45 1.24 -0.46
N PRO A 287 -31.52 0.43 -0.40
CA PRO A 287 -31.40 -0.94 0.08
C PRO A 287 -30.43 -1.72 -0.83
N PRO A 288 -29.63 -2.66 -0.29
CA PRO A 288 -28.68 -3.43 -1.10
C PRO A 288 -29.30 -4.14 -2.31
N SER A 289 -30.57 -4.55 -2.19
CA SER A 289 -31.34 -5.18 -3.29
C SER A 289 -31.67 -4.23 -4.46
N ALA A 290 -31.65 -2.91 -4.25
CA ALA A 290 -31.88 -1.92 -5.29
C ALA A 290 -30.58 -1.46 -5.98
N ILE A 291 -29.42 -1.87 -5.47
CA ILE A 291 -28.12 -1.49 -6.02
C ILE A 291 -27.73 -2.51 -7.07
N ALA A 292 -27.69 -2.08 -8.33
CA ALA A 292 -27.17 -2.94 -9.39
C ALA A 292 -25.64 -2.95 -9.34
N THR A 293 -25.04 -4.14 -9.44
CA THR A 293 -23.59 -4.30 -9.44
C THR A 293 -23.10 -4.85 -10.77
N ALA A 294 -21.95 -4.36 -11.22
CA ALA A 294 -21.28 -4.87 -12.41
C ALA A 294 -19.81 -5.17 -12.11
N ARG A 295 -19.40 -6.42 -12.35
CA ARG A 295 -18.02 -6.88 -12.21
C ARG A 295 -17.26 -6.55 -13.50
N GLY A 296 -16.02 -6.12 -13.37
CA GLY A 296 -15.18 -5.78 -14.50
C GLY A 296 -13.70 -5.94 -14.21
N VAL A 297 -12.89 -5.72 -15.23
CA VAL A 297 -11.44 -5.63 -15.09
C VAL A 297 -10.95 -4.32 -15.67
N TYR A 298 -10.03 -3.66 -14.98
CA TYR A 298 -9.32 -2.50 -15.49
C TYR A 298 -7.86 -2.83 -15.73
N ARG A 299 -7.40 -2.59 -16.96
CA ARG A 299 -6.07 -2.95 -17.43
C ARG A 299 -5.17 -1.73 -17.46
N VAL A 300 -4.08 -1.79 -16.72
CA VAL A 300 -3.04 -0.75 -16.68
C VAL A 300 -1.80 -1.27 -17.40
N TYR A 301 -1.31 -0.47 -18.34
CA TYR A 301 -0.04 -0.70 -19.03
C TYR A 301 1.04 0.13 -18.33
N SER A 302 2.04 -0.53 -17.76
CA SER A 302 3.14 0.16 -17.07
C SER A 302 4.47 -0.51 -17.40
N ARG A 303 5.35 0.23 -18.08
CA ARG A 303 6.76 -0.12 -18.36
C ARG A 303 6.98 -1.58 -18.78
N GLY A 304 6.22 -2.06 -19.77
CA GLY A 304 6.36 -3.41 -20.32
C GLY A 304 5.63 -4.50 -19.54
N ALA A 305 4.97 -4.16 -18.44
CA ALA A 305 4.06 -5.05 -17.73
C ALA A 305 2.60 -4.62 -17.95
N VAL A 306 1.72 -5.62 -17.96
CA VAL A 306 0.27 -5.45 -18.01
C VAL A 306 -0.28 -5.91 -16.67
N PHE A 307 -0.98 -5.01 -15.98
CA PHE A 307 -1.63 -5.29 -14.72
C PHE A 307 -3.13 -5.24 -14.90
N ASP A 308 -3.81 -6.31 -14.49
CA ASP A 308 -5.27 -6.39 -14.47
C ASP A 308 -5.74 -6.24 -13.02
N TYR A 309 -6.59 -5.24 -12.77
CA TYR A 309 -7.20 -4.99 -11.47
C TYR A 309 -8.68 -5.35 -11.52
N ALA A 310 -9.15 -6.12 -10.53
CA ALA A 310 -10.57 -6.39 -10.37
C ALA A 310 -11.32 -5.09 -10.02
N THR A 311 -12.41 -4.83 -10.75
CA THR A 311 -13.28 -3.66 -10.52
C THR A 311 -14.71 -4.08 -10.22
N LEU A 312 -15.40 -3.29 -9.40
CA LEU A 312 -16.80 -3.46 -9.03
C LEU A 312 -17.49 -2.09 -9.16
N ALA A 313 -18.42 -1.98 -10.09
CA ALA A 313 -19.24 -0.79 -10.26
C ALA A 313 -20.54 -0.97 -9.47
N LEU A 314 -20.85 0.01 -8.62
CA LEU A 314 -22.09 0.08 -7.84
C LEU A 314 -22.98 1.18 -8.44
N ARG A 315 -24.16 0.79 -8.93
CA ARG A 315 -25.17 1.73 -9.44
C ARG A 315 -26.20 1.99 -8.36
N ILE A 316 -26.05 3.12 -7.68
CA ILE A 316 -26.93 3.54 -6.60
C ILE A 316 -27.99 4.49 -7.20
N PRO A 317 -29.29 4.21 -7.04
CA PRO A 317 -30.35 5.09 -7.55
C PRO A 317 -30.15 6.55 -7.15
N GLY A 318 -30.20 7.47 -8.12
CA GLY A 318 -30.04 8.91 -7.89
C GLY A 318 -28.59 9.39 -7.76
N HIS A 319 -27.59 8.53 -8.01
CA HIS A 319 -26.18 8.90 -7.96
C HIS A 319 -25.41 8.35 -9.18
N GLU A 320 -24.27 8.96 -9.51
CA GLU A 320 -23.36 8.42 -10.52
C GLU A 320 -22.76 7.07 -10.08
N ASP A 321 -22.43 6.21 -11.05
CA ASP A 321 -21.82 4.90 -10.82
C ASP A 321 -20.53 5.02 -9.97
N VAL A 322 -20.50 4.32 -8.84
CA VAL A 322 -19.33 4.26 -7.96
C VAL A 322 -18.46 3.07 -8.39
N ILE A 323 -17.39 3.34 -9.13
CA ILE A 323 -16.50 2.30 -9.65
C ILE A 323 -15.30 2.11 -8.72
N LEU A 324 -15.27 0.95 -8.07
CA LEU A 324 -14.27 0.55 -7.09
C LEU A 324 -13.23 -0.37 -7.73
N TYR A 325 -12.00 -0.34 -7.23
CA TYR A 325 -11.00 -1.39 -7.45
C TYR A 325 -10.18 -1.65 -6.19
N VAL A 326 -9.53 -2.81 -6.15
CA VAL A 326 -8.52 -3.13 -5.14
C VAL A 326 -7.12 -3.01 -5.75
N GLN A 327 -6.22 -2.27 -5.09
CA GLN A 327 -4.83 -2.10 -5.56
C GLN A 327 -3.96 -3.33 -5.22
N ASP A 328 -4.44 -4.51 -5.58
CA ASP A 328 -3.75 -5.78 -5.36
C ASP A 328 -4.11 -6.75 -6.49
N THR A 329 -3.11 -7.05 -7.33
CA THR A 329 -3.26 -7.87 -8.53
C THR A 329 -3.47 -9.36 -8.23
N ARG A 330 -3.40 -9.76 -6.96
CA ARG A 330 -3.84 -11.10 -6.55
C ARG A 330 -5.35 -11.26 -6.76
N PHE A 331 -6.13 -10.20 -6.57
CA PHE A 331 -7.57 -10.26 -6.74
C PHE A 331 -7.94 -10.19 -8.22
N GLY A 332 -8.73 -11.14 -8.66
CA GLY A 332 -9.29 -11.23 -10.00
C GLY A 332 -10.68 -11.87 -9.97
N TRP A 333 -11.29 -11.95 -11.15
CA TRP A 333 -12.53 -12.69 -11.35
C TRP A 333 -12.23 -14.06 -11.96
N GLY A 334 -12.93 -15.09 -11.51
CA GLY A 334 -12.78 -16.47 -11.99
C GLY A 334 -13.49 -16.73 -13.32
N ASP A 335 -14.34 -15.81 -13.75
CA ASP A 335 -15.07 -15.85 -15.01
C ASP A 335 -14.64 -14.73 -15.97
N ALA A 336 -15.12 -14.80 -17.20
CA ALA A 336 -14.87 -13.78 -18.21
C ALA A 336 -15.70 -12.53 -17.89
N VAL A 337 -15.04 -11.50 -17.37
CA VAL A 337 -15.63 -10.17 -17.16
C VAL A 337 -15.22 -9.19 -18.25
N GLN A 338 -16.09 -8.22 -18.54
CA GLN A 338 -15.80 -7.17 -19.49
C GLN A 338 -14.76 -6.19 -18.95
N ARG A 339 -14.03 -5.54 -19.86
CA ARG A 339 -13.19 -4.39 -19.49
C ARG A 339 -14.09 -3.22 -19.14
N GLY A 340 -13.88 -2.66 -17.96
CA GLY A 340 -14.63 -1.52 -17.46
C GLY A 340 -13.98 -0.17 -17.79
N SER A 341 -14.68 0.90 -17.43
CA SER A 341 -14.14 2.24 -17.35
C SER A 341 -13.08 2.34 -16.23
N ALA A 342 -12.29 3.41 -16.26
CA ALA A 342 -11.28 3.66 -15.23
C ALA A 342 -11.95 3.78 -13.85
N PRO A 343 -11.49 3.03 -12.83
CA PRO A 343 -12.12 3.08 -11.53
C PRO A 343 -11.86 4.44 -10.87
N ALA A 344 -12.89 4.96 -10.20
CA ALA A 344 -12.86 6.24 -9.53
C ALA A 344 -12.26 6.14 -8.12
N TYR A 345 -12.46 4.99 -7.45
CA TYR A 345 -12.06 4.79 -6.06
C TYR A 345 -11.29 3.50 -5.83
N VAL A 346 -10.34 3.55 -4.90
CA VAL A 346 -9.59 2.40 -4.39
C VAL A 346 -10.07 2.03 -2.99
N VAL A 347 -10.14 0.73 -2.72
CA VAL A 347 -10.43 0.17 -1.39
C VAL A 347 -9.33 -0.82 -0.98
N GLY A 348 -9.22 -1.02 0.33
CA GLY A 348 -8.30 -2.01 0.90
C GLY A 348 -8.74 -3.44 0.59
N PRO A 349 -7.81 -4.42 0.57
CA PRO A 349 -8.16 -5.83 0.44
C PRO A 349 -9.27 -6.35 1.39
N PRO A 350 -9.26 -6.08 2.71
CA PRO A 350 -10.33 -6.54 3.60
C PRO A 350 -11.68 -5.89 3.25
N ASP A 351 -11.71 -4.60 2.92
CA ASP A 351 -12.91 -3.90 2.46
C ASP A 351 -13.44 -4.46 1.14
N TRP A 352 -12.53 -4.75 0.20
CA TRP A 352 -12.86 -5.35 -1.08
C TRP A 352 -13.57 -6.69 -0.90
N ILE A 353 -13.04 -7.57 -0.05
CA ILE A 353 -13.66 -8.87 0.23
C ILE A 353 -15.07 -8.68 0.82
N THR A 354 -15.22 -7.78 1.79
CA THR A 354 -16.54 -7.52 2.40
C THR A 354 -17.55 -6.97 1.39
N LEU A 355 -17.15 -6.02 0.55
CA LEU A 355 -18.02 -5.47 -0.51
C LEU A 355 -18.44 -6.55 -1.49
N VAL A 356 -17.49 -7.35 -1.98
CA VAL A 356 -17.76 -8.42 -2.93
C VAL A 356 -18.68 -9.49 -2.34
N GLU A 357 -18.55 -9.81 -1.05
CA GLU A 357 -19.46 -10.72 -0.34
C GLU A 357 -20.86 -10.14 -0.20
N MET A 358 -20.96 -8.90 0.26
CA MET A 358 -22.22 -8.19 0.48
C MET A 358 -23.08 -8.08 -0.80
N PHE A 359 -22.44 -7.95 -1.96
CA PHE A 359 -23.13 -7.88 -3.24
C PHE A 359 -23.21 -9.23 -3.97
N GLY A 360 -22.97 -10.35 -3.28
CA GLY A 360 -23.13 -11.70 -3.84
C GLY A 360 -22.10 -12.06 -4.91
N ALA A 361 -21.02 -11.30 -5.04
CA ALA A 361 -19.98 -11.49 -6.03
C ALA A 361 -18.83 -12.41 -5.55
N ARG A 362 -18.85 -12.84 -4.28
CA ARG A 362 -17.82 -13.72 -3.68
C ARG A 362 -17.55 -15.02 -4.44
N PRO A 363 -18.55 -15.75 -4.96
CA PRO A 363 -18.30 -17.00 -5.70
C PRO A 363 -17.43 -16.82 -6.95
N PHE A 364 -17.34 -15.60 -7.48
CA PHE A 364 -16.55 -15.28 -8.66
C PHE A 364 -15.18 -14.70 -8.32
N LEU A 365 -14.90 -14.38 -7.05
CA LEU A 365 -13.66 -13.75 -6.65
C LEU A 365 -12.53 -14.79 -6.53
N VAL A 366 -11.46 -14.58 -7.26
CA VAL A 366 -10.23 -15.39 -7.19
C VAL A 366 -9.13 -14.57 -6.55
N VAL A 367 -8.41 -15.17 -5.59
CA VAL A 367 -7.21 -14.59 -4.98
C VAL A 367 -6.02 -15.45 -5.38
N ARG A 368 -5.11 -14.91 -6.19
CA ARG A 368 -3.94 -15.62 -6.71
C ARG A 368 -2.79 -15.56 -5.70
N GLY A 369 -2.11 -16.69 -5.47
CA GLY A 369 -0.85 -16.73 -4.73
C GLY A 369 -0.96 -16.30 -3.27
N SER A 370 -2.01 -16.74 -2.56
CA SER A 370 -2.05 -16.77 -1.09
C SER A 370 -0.89 -17.58 -0.54
#